data_AF-A0A7Z2ZJ00-F1
#
_entry.id   AF-A0A7Z2ZJ00-F1
#
_cell.length_a   1.000
_cell.length_b   1.000
_cell.length_c   1.000
_cell.angle_alpha   90.00
_cell.angle_beta   90.00
_cell.angle_gamma   90.00
#
_symmetry.space_group_name_H-M   'P 1'
#
loop_
_entity.id
_entity.type
_entity.pdbx_description
1 polymer ?
#
loop_
_entity_poly.entity_id
_entity_poly.type
_entity_poly.pdbx_seq_one_letter_code
_entity_poly.pdbx_strand_id
1 'polypeptide(L)'
;MRPEVSVLGPEFLALERVDWHSLQHGPALVYLLAHAQCETFYIDVADSMSAIEKITKRFARDQSQVVPESCVRPALLVWLQAYADVATAQARAKQLRTWPHAWQRRLVETLNPGWIELYAYAYGLPIHMLAVVGEHRARLPYL
;
A
#
# COMPACT_ATOMS: atom_id res chain seq x y z
N MET A 1 -3.58 -0.71 17.88
CA MET A 1 -3.59 -2.18 17.99
C MET A 1 -2.54 -2.71 17.03
N ARG A 2 -1.54 -3.47 17.50
CA ARG A 2 -0.48 -4.03 16.64
C ARG A 2 -1.02 -5.33 16.02
N PRO A 3 -1.00 -5.50 14.69
CA PRO A 3 -1.39 -6.76 14.10
C PRO A 3 -0.34 -7.84 14.37
N GLU A 4 -0.80 -9.06 14.65
CA GLU A 4 0.05 -10.20 14.99
C GLU A 4 0.61 -10.85 13.71
N VAL A 5 1.89 -10.62 13.42
CA VAL A 5 2.54 -11.10 12.18
C VAL A 5 2.67 -12.62 12.14
N SER A 6 2.71 -13.29 13.30
CA SER A 6 2.77 -14.76 13.42
C SER A 6 1.71 -15.49 12.60
N VAL A 7 0.58 -14.83 12.32
CA VAL A 7 -0.53 -15.41 11.58
C VAL A 7 -0.25 -15.44 10.06
N LEU A 8 0.58 -14.51 9.53
CA LEU A 8 0.87 -14.36 8.10
C LEU A 8 1.94 -15.31 7.57
N GLY A 9 2.77 -15.88 8.44
CA GLY A 9 3.90 -16.72 8.06
C GLY A 9 5.26 -16.01 8.18
N PRO A 10 6.37 -16.77 8.20
CA PRO A 10 7.71 -16.27 8.46
C PRO A 10 8.24 -15.28 7.40
N GLU A 11 7.73 -15.34 6.18
CA GLU A 11 8.09 -14.42 5.09
C GLU A 11 7.66 -12.97 5.37
N PHE A 12 6.67 -12.77 6.23
CA PHE A 12 6.19 -11.44 6.63
C PHE A 12 6.89 -10.87 7.87
N LEU A 13 7.93 -11.52 8.39
CA LEU A 13 8.64 -11.08 9.59
C LEU A 13 9.20 -9.65 9.48
N ALA A 14 9.42 -9.15 8.27
CA ALA A 14 9.76 -7.75 8.03
C ALA A 14 8.68 -6.76 8.54
N LEU A 15 7.39 -7.13 8.52
CA LEU A 15 6.29 -6.33 9.05
C LEU A 15 6.31 -6.21 10.58
N GLU A 16 7.00 -7.10 11.30
CA GLU A 16 7.14 -6.99 12.76
C GLU A 16 7.98 -5.79 13.17
N ARG A 17 8.93 -5.42 12.31
CA ARG A 17 9.86 -4.31 12.50
C ARG A 17 9.22 -2.96 12.19
N VAL A 18 8.04 -2.97 11.57
CA VAL A 18 7.27 -1.75 11.33
C VAL A 18 6.73 -1.27 12.67
N ASP A 19 7.08 -0.05 13.02
CA ASP A 19 6.50 0.63 14.18
C ASP A 19 5.08 1.12 13.84
N TRP A 20 4.13 0.19 13.93
CA TRP A 20 2.70 0.46 13.71
C TRP A 20 2.13 1.52 14.65
N HIS A 21 2.77 1.76 15.80
CA HIS A 21 2.34 2.81 16.72
C HIS A 21 2.80 4.20 16.22
N SER A 22 4.05 4.32 15.79
CA SER A 22 4.55 5.55 15.16
C SER A 22 3.83 5.87 13.84
N LEU A 23 3.28 4.88 13.13
CA LEU A 23 2.43 5.14 11.97
C LEU A 23 1.11 5.87 12.31
N GLN A 24 0.65 5.80 13.56
CA GLN A 24 -0.57 6.46 14.02
C GLN A 24 -0.33 7.89 14.54
N HIS A 25 0.91 8.21 14.92
CA HIS A 25 1.26 9.45 15.63
C HIS A 25 2.49 10.18 15.06
N GLY A 26 3.12 9.66 14.00
CA GLY A 26 4.36 10.18 13.43
C GLY A 26 4.15 11.40 12.52
N PRO A 27 5.17 12.27 12.37
CA PRO A 27 5.01 13.57 11.73
C PRO A 27 4.90 13.52 10.19
N ALA A 28 5.36 12.44 9.53
CA ALA A 28 5.20 12.24 8.10
C ALA A 28 5.31 10.75 7.70
N LEU A 29 4.49 10.31 6.74
CA LEU A 29 4.45 8.96 6.18
C LEU A 29 4.77 9.01 4.69
N VAL A 30 5.69 8.17 4.23
CA VAL A 30 5.84 7.87 2.79
C VAL A 30 5.10 6.57 2.51
N TYR A 31 4.32 6.53 1.44
CA TYR A 31 3.52 5.36 1.10
C TYR A 31 3.49 5.06 -0.40
N LEU A 32 3.28 3.78 -0.72
CA LEU A 32 3.05 3.27 -2.07
C LEU A 32 1.65 2.65 -2.14
N LEU A 33 0.83 3.09 -3.09
CA LEU A 33 -0.41 2.43 -3.48
C LEU A 33 -0.25 1.73 -4.83
N ALA A 34 -0.86 0.57 -4.99
CA ALA A 34 -0.80 -0.20 -6.23
C ALA A 34 -2.18 -0.73 -6.63
N HIS A 35 -2.50 -0.64 -7.92
CA HIS A 35 -3.65 -1.32 -8.54
C HIS A 35 -3.29 -2.75 -8.99
N ALA A 36 -2.05 -2.95 -9.46
CA ALA A 36 -1.47 -4.22 -9.87
C ALA A 36 0.05 -4.20 -9.65
N GLN A 37 0.67 -5.38 -9.50
CA GLN A 37 2.13 -5.51 -9.27
C GLN A 37 2.98 -5.08 -10.46
N CYS A 38 2.41 -5.05 -11.67
CA CYS A 38 3.09 -4.68 -12.91
C CYS A 38 2.82 -3.24 -13.35
N GLU A 39 1.99 -2.49 -12.62
CA GLU A 39 1.61 -1.12 -12.94
C GLU A 39 2.37 -0.09 -12.10
N THR A 40 2.36 1.16 -12.53
CA THR A 40 2.99 2.26 -11.79
C THR A 40 2.37 2.43 -10.41
N PHE A 41 3.22 2.56 -9.39
CA PHE A 41 2.76 2.84 -8.03
C PHE A 41 2.48 4.31 -7.83
N TYR A 42 1.40 4.61 -7.12
CA TYR A 42 1.17 5.94 -6.58
C TYR A 42 2.05 6.12 -5.35
N ILE A 43 3.00 7.05 -5.43
CA ILE A 43 3.99 7.30 -4.38
C ILE A 43 3.78 8.71 -3.86
N ASP A 44 3.52 8.87 -2.56
CA ASP A 44 3.34 10.19 -1.96
C ASP A 44 3.66 10.23 -0.47
N VAL A 45 3.50 11.42 0.11
CA VAL A 45 3.61 11.69 1.54
C VAL A 45 2.24 12.00 2.13
N ALA A 46 1.99 11.52 3.35
CA ALA A 46 0.81 11.83 4.13
C ALA A 46 1.20 12.18 5.57
N ASP A 47 0.35 12.93 6.26
CA ASP A 47 0.50 13.23 7.69
C ASP A 47 -0.06 12.13 8.61
N SER A 48 -0.85 11.20 8.04
CA SER A 48 -1.62 10.22 8.81
C SER A 48 -2.13 9.07 7.94
N MET A 49 -2.42 7.93 8.58
CA MET A 49 -3.11 6.80 7.93
C MET A 49 -4.50 7.19 7.39
N SER A 50 -5.21 8.09 8.07
CA SER A 50 -6.52 8.57 7.62
C SER A 50 -6.43 9.37 6.32
N ALA A 51 -5.36 10.14 6.11
CA ALA A 51 -5.15 10.85 4.85
C ALA A 51 -4.93 9.88 3.68
N ILE A 52 -4.17 8.80 3.88
CA ILE A 52 -3.95 7.75 2.87
C ILE A 52 -5.28 7.05 2.52
N GLU A 53 -6.10 6.74 3.53
CA GLU A 53 -7.42 6.12 3.33
C GLU A 53 -8.34 7.01 2.48
N LYS A 54 -8.36 8.33 2.75
CA LYS A 54 -9.16 9.29 1.97
C LYS A 54 -8.76 9.30 0.50
N ILE A 55 -7.46 9.26 0.21
CA ILE A 55 -6.93 9.22 -1.17
C ILE A 55 -7.36 7.93 -1.87
N THR A 56 -7.25 6.79 -1.18
CA THR A 56 -7.67 5.48 -1.70
C THR A 56 -9.18 5.45 -2.02
N LYS A 57 -10.01 5.97 -1.12
CA LYS A 57 -11.47 6.10 -1.34
C LYS A 57 -11.80 7.04 -2.50
N ARG A 58 -11.01 8.10 -2.68
CA ARG A 58 -11.17 9.03 -3.80
C ARG A 58 -10.87 8.32 -5.13
N PHE A 59 -9.78 7.57 -5.23
CA PHE A 59 -9.46 6.81 -6.44
C PHE A 59 -10.56 5.82 -6.84
N ALA A 60 -11.12 5.11 -5.86
CA ALA A 60 -12.25 4.21 -6.11
C ALA A 60 -13.48 4.97 -6.62
N ARG A 61 -13.83 6.10 -5.97
CA ARG A 61 -14.97 6.95 -6.38
C ARG A 61 -14.80 7.54 -7.76
N ASP A 62 -13.60 8.02 -8.10
CA ASP A 62 -13.31 8.61 -9.40
C ASP A 62 -13.43 7.55 -10.50
N GLN A 63 -13.03 6.30 -10.24
CA GLN A 63 -13.27 5.18 -11.15
C GLN A 63 -14.76 4.85 -11.31
N SER A 64 -15.54 4.80 -10.21
CA SER A 64 -16.98 4.49 -10.25
C SER A 64 -17.80 5.49 -11.08
N GLN A 65 -17.28 6.70 -11.33
CA GLN A 65 -17.93 7.67 -12.21
C GLN A 65 -17.73 7.37 -13.70
N VAL A 66 -16.73 6.53 -14.02
CA VAL A 66 -16.31 6.23 -15.40
C VAL A 66 -16.63 4.78 -15.77
N VAL A 67 -16.57 3.86 -14.82
CA VAL A 67 -16.80 2.42 -15.04
C VAL A 67 -17.84 1.86 -14.07
N PRO A 68 -18.53 0.76 -14.42
CA PRO A 68 -19.39 0.05 -13.47
C PRO A 68 -18.64 -0.36 -12.20
N GLU A 69 -19.35 -0.48 -11.07
CA GLU A 69 -18.75 -0.82 -9.78
C GLU A 69 -17.95 -2.14 -9.82
N SER A 70 -18.41 -3.12 -10.60
CA SER A 70 -17.73 -4.41 -10.81
C SER A 70 -16.37 -4.30 -11.52
N CYS A 71 -16.12 -3.16 -12.18
CA CYS A 71 -14.88 -2.86 -12.90
C CYS A 71 -13.92 -1.99 -12.11
N VAL A 72 -14.33 -1.45 -10.95
CA VAL A 72 -13.50 -0.61 -10.11
C VAL A 72 -12.36 -1.43 -9.53
N ARG A 73 -11.13 -0.91 -9.63
CA ARG A 73 -9.95 -1.51 -9.03
C ARG A 73 -9.41 -0.57 -7.95
N PRO A 74 -9.59 -0.87 -6.66
CA PRO A 74 -9.04 -0.02 -5.61
C PRO A 74 -7.51 -0.02 -5.69
N ALA A 75 -6.88 1.10 -5.35
CA ALA A 75 -5.44 1.13 -5.10
C ALA A 75 -5.22 0.64 -3.67
N LEU A 76 -4.40 -0.38 -3.48
CA LEU A 76 -4.16 -0.97 -2.16
C LEU A 76 -2.86 -0.42 -1.57
N LEU A 77 -2.83 -0.21 -0.26
CA LEU A 77 -1.60 0.19 0.44
C LEU A 77 -0.66 -1.00 0.56
N VAL A 78 0.45 -0.97 -0.17
CA VAL A 78 1.38 -2.11 -0.26
C VAL A 78 2.70 -1.89 0.48
N TRP A 79 3.06 -0.64 0.77
CA TRP A 79 4.25 -0.28 1.53
C TRP A 79 4.07 1.10 2.19
N LEU A 80 4.61 1.26 3.39
CA LEU A 80 4.71 2.55 4.06
C LEU A 80 5.88 2.62 5.05
N GLN A 81 6.33 3.84 5.33
CA GLN A 81 7.36 4.10 6.33
C GLN A 81 7.18 5.48 6.97
N ALA A 82 7.32 5.55 8.29
CA ALA A 82 7.35 6.79 9.06
C ALA A 82 8.70 7.50 8.97
N TYR A 83 8.66 8.83 8.98
CA TYR A 83 9.81 9.72 9.02
C TYR A 83 9.63 10.76 10.12
N ALA A 84 10.74 11.26 10.66
CA ALA A 84 10.76 12.24 11.75
C ALA A 84 10.34 13.66 11.32
N ASP A 85 10.34 13.95 10.02
CA ASP A 85 9.92 15.24 9.49
C ASP A 85 9.45 15.11 8.03
N VAL A 86 8.66 16.09 7.60
CA VAL A 86 8.06 16.13 6.25
C VAL A 86 9.13 16.30 5.16
N ALA A 87 10.22 17.03 5.41
CA ALA A 87 11.24 17.27 4.39
C ALA A 87 11.99 15.98 4.03
N THR A 88 12.35 15.17 5.03
CA THR A 88 12.96 13.85 4.84
C THR A 88 11.98 12.91 4.11
N ALA A 89 10.71 12.91 4.49
CA ALA A 89 9.68 12.13 3.80
C ALA A 89 9.54 12.52 2.33
N GLN A 90 9.48 13.82 2.02
CA GLN A 90 9.39 14.34 0.66
C GLN A 90 10.63 14.00 -0.17
N ALA A 91 11.82 14.12 0.40
CA ALA A 91 13.07 13.75 -0.26
C ALA A 91 13.07 12.25 -0.61
N ARG A 92 12.62 11.40 0.31
CA ARG A 92 12.47 9.97 0.06
C ARG A 92 11.45 9.69 -1.03
N ALA A 93 10.25 10.26 -0.95
CA ALA A 93 9.20 10.06 -1.95
C ALA A 93 9.70 10.49 -3.35
N LYS A 94 10.41 11.61 -3.44
CA LYS A 94 11.05 12.07 -4.68
C LYS A 94 12.07 11.06 -5.20
N GLN A 95 12.90 10.48 -4.34
CA GLN A 95 13.85 9.44 -4.73
C GLN A 95 13.13 8.17 -5.22
N LEU A 96 12.08 7.73 -4.52
CA LEU A 96 11.32 6.53 -4.90
C LEU A 96 10.63 6.71 -6.26
N ARG A 97 10.10 7.90 -6.55
CA ARG A 97 9.50 8.24 -7.85
C ARG A 97 10.47 8.15 -9.03
N THR A 98 11.78 8.28 -8.81
CA THR A 98 12.79 8.14 -9.88
C THR A 98 13.32 6.73 -10.05
N TRP A 99 12.96 5.80 -9.15
CA TRP A 99 13.45 4.42 -9.23
C TRP A 99 12.82 3.67 -10.41
N PRO A 100 13.58 2.77 -11.07
CA PRO A 100 13.00 1.79 -11.96
C PRO A 100 11.93 0.97 -11.23
N HIS A 101 10.86 0.61 -11.95
CA HIS A 101 9.74 -0.15 -11.38
C HIS A 101 10.18 -1.45 -10.69
N ALA A 102 11.16 -2.17 -11.25
CA ALA A 102 11.71 -3.39 -10.64
C ALA A 102 12.29 -3.15 -9.23
N TRP A 103 12.87 -1.98 -8.97
CA TRP A 103 13.41 -1.64 -7.65
C TRP A 103 12.31 -1.24 -6.68
N GLN A 104 11.26 -0.57 -7.16
CA GLN A 104 10.07 -0.27 -6.36
C GLN A 104 9.36 -1.58 -5.95
N ARG A 105 9.21 -2.54 -6.88
CA ARG A 105 8.68 -3.88 -6.57
C ARG A 105 9.51 -4.58 -5.51
N ARG A 106 10.83 -4.63 -5.68
CA ARG A 106 11.72 -5.26 -4.71
C ARG A 106 11.62 -4.61 -3.33
N LEU A 107 11.42 -3.29 -3.26
CA LEU A 107 11.18 -2.58 -2.00
C LEU A 107 9.89 -3.07 -1.32
N VAL A 108 8.80 -3.22 -2.09
CA VAL A 108 7.54 -3.78 -1.58
C VAL A 108 7.74 -5.23 -1.14
N GLU A 109 8.29 -6.09 -2.00
CA GLU A 109 8.47 -7.53 -1.75
C GLU A 109 9.38 -7.83 -0.55
N THR A 110 10.33 -6.94 -0.24
CA THR A 110 11.21 -7.08 0.95
C THR A 110 10.43 -6.92 2.25
N LEU A 111 9.35 -6.13 2.25
CA LEU A 111 8.51 -5.87 3.42
C LEU A 111 7.22 -6.71 3.42
N ASN A 112 6.61 -6.81 2.24
CA ASN A 112 5.27 -7.33 1.99
C ASN A 112 5.33 -8.29 0.79
N PRO A 113 5.92 -9.49 0.94
CA PRO A 113 6.10 -10.44 -0.16
C PRO A 113 4.77 -10.96 -0.71
N GLY A 114 3.72 -11.00 0.10
CA GLY A 114 2.39 -11.41 -0.35
C GLY A 114 1.53 -10.28 -0.91
N TRP A 115 2.06 -9.06 -1.04
CA TRP A 115 1.33 -7.91 -1.62
C TRP A 115 -0.05 -7.67 -0.97
N ILE A 116 -0.13 -7.94 0.34
CA ILE A 116 -1.37 -7.80 1.09
C ILE A 116 -1.67 -6.32 1.31
N GLU A 117 -2.96 -6.01 1.45
CA GLU A 117 -3.41 -4.69 1.85
C GLU A 117 -2.97 -4.44 3.31
N LEU A 118 -2.11 -3.42 3.51
CA LEU A 118 -1.51 -3.10 4.81
C LEU A 118 -2.40 -2.28 5.75
N TYR A 119 -3.37 -1.52 5.24
CA TYR A 119 -4.39 -0.85 6.03
C TYR A 119 -5.26 -1.87 6.78
N ALA A 120 -5.94 -2.75 6.07
CA ALA A 120 -6.73 -3.88 6.58
C ALA A 120 -5.91 -4.73 7.57
N TYR A 121 -4.65 -5.00 7.23
CA TYR A 121 -3.73 -5.66 8.14
C TYR A 121 -3.50 -4.86 9.42
N ALA A 122 -3.22 -3.55 9.33
CA ALA A 122 -3.03 -2.67 10.49
C ALA A 122 -4.26 -2.57 11.41
N TYR A 123 -5.48 -2.72 10.87
CA TYR A 123 -6.71 -2.79 11.65
C TYR A 123 -6.98 -4.17 12.26
N GLY A 124 -6.11 -5.15 12.03
CA GLY A 124 -6.23 -6.50 12.57
C GLY A 124 -7.31 -7.34 11.89
N LEU A 125 -7.63 -7.06 10.62
CA LEU A 125 -8.54 -7.93 9.87
C LEU A 125 -7.92 -9.32 9.71
N PRO A 126 -8.75 -10.39 9.71
CA PRO A 126 -8.28 -11.74 9.47
C PRO A 126 -7.60 -11.86 8.10
N ILE A 127 -6.56 -12.69 8.02
CA ILE A 127 -5.75 -12.85 6.79
C ILE A 127 -6.58 -13.22 5.57
N HIS A 128 -7.55 -14.11 5.75
CA HIS A 128 -8.43 -14.54 4.66
C HIS A 128 -9.34 -13.43 4.11
N MET A 129 -9.43 -12.29 4.80
CA MET A 129 -10.15 -11.09 4.35
C MET A 129 -9.23 -10.02 3.76
N LEU A 130 -7.90 -10.19 3.83
CA LEU A 130 -6.96 -9.23 3.28
C LEU A 130 -6.97 -9.30 1.76
N ALA A 131 -7.25 -8.16 1.12
CA ALA A 131 -7.09 -8.05 -0.31
C ALA A 131 -5.60 -8.16 -0.69
N VAL A 132 -5.34 -8.73 -1.87
CA VAL A 132 -3.98 -8.91 -2.39
C VAL A 132 -3.87 -8.23 -3.74
N VAL A 133 -2.81 -7.44 -3.94
CA VAL A 133 -2.48 -6.90 -5.26
C VAL A 133 -1.90 -8.02 -6.10
N GLY A 134 -2.57 -8.38 -7.20
CA GLY A 134 -2.10 -9.38 -8.15
C GLY A 134 -1.29 -8.79 -9.31
N GLU A 135 -0.63 -9.66 -10.06
CA GLU A 135 -0.21 -9.38 -11.44
C GLU A 135 -1.49 -9.13 -12.28
N HIS A 136 -1.48 -8.16 -13.19
CA HIS A 136 -2.68 -7.69 -13.90
C HIS A 136 -3.56 -8.87 -14.37
N ARG A 137 -4.79 -8.98 -13.85
CA ARG A 137 -5.82 -9.81 -14.50
C ARG A 137 -6.06 -9.21 -15.88
N ALA A 138 -5.47 -9.81 -16.92
CA ALA A 138 -5.83 -9.53 -18.28
C ALA A 138 -7.35 -9.42 -18.32
N ARG A 139 -7.87 -8.28 -18.79
CA ARG A 139 -9.26 -8.24 -19.21
C ARG A 139 -9.35 -9.34 -20.26
N LEU A 140 -10.06 -10.44 -19.99
CA LEU A 140 -10.59 -11.22 -21.10
C LEU A 140 -11.40 -10.20 -21.90
N PRO A 141 -11.01 -9.85 -23.14
CA PRO A 141 -11.92 -9.10 -23.98
C PRO A 141 -13.16 -9.98 -24.09
N TYR A 142 -14.30 -9.39 -23.71
CA TYR A 142 -15.63 -9.97 -23.80
C TYR A 142 -15.72 -11.02 -24.93
N LEU A 143 -15.96 -12.28 -24.56
CA LEU A 143 -16.66 -13.26 -25.40
C LEU A 143 -18.15 -13.13 -25.12
#